data_AF-A0A165ERD3-F1
#
_entry.id   AF-A0A165ERD3-F1
#
_cell.length_a   1.000
_cell.length_b   1.000
_cell.length_c   1.000
_cell.angle_alpha   90.00
_cell.angle_beta   90.00
_cell.angle_gamma   90.00
#
_symmetry.space_group_name_H-M   'P 1'
#
loop_
_entity.id
_entity.type
_entity.pdbx_description
1 polymer ?
#
loop_
_entity_poly.entity_id
_entity_poly.type
_entity_poly.pdbx_seq_one_letter_code
_entity_poly.pdbx_strand_id
1 'polypeptide(L)'
;MNGLPTTMTSEALQAMRERGESQSDLARVKREAEQGVEPDSSGDDAPDLAALRRAVRQRGRPKKDTSKLQVTVRYSPDVIARFRATGPGWQSRMDAALREWLEDHDPRQFLSKARP
;
A
#
# COMPACT_ATOMS: atom_id res chain seq x y z
N MET A 1 -23.95 7.95 -14.13
CA MET A 1 -23.31 7.36 -12.93
C MET A 1 -22.56 6.11 -13.37
N ASN A 2 -21.23 6.11 -13.28
CA ASN A 2 -20.35 4.93 -13.23
C ASN A 2 -18.93 5.44 -12.90
N GLY A 3 -18.48 5.21 -11.67
CA GLY A 3 -17.15 5.61 -11.20
C GLY A 3 -16.06 4.74 -11.81
N LEU A 4 -15.06 5.38 -12.43
CA LEU A 4 -13.86 4.74 -12.96
C LEU A 4 -12.99 4.17 -11.80
N PRO A 5 -12.42 2.96 -11.91
CA PRO A 5 -11.51 2.44 -10.90
C PRO A 5 -10.14 3.14 -11.01
N THR A 6 -9.81 4.00 -10.05
CA THR A 6 -8.47 4.61 -9.88
C THR A 6 -7.46 3.61 -9.32
N THR A 7 -7.12 2.59 -10.10
CA THR A 7 -5.89 1.82 -9.89
C THR A 7 -5.09 1.87 -11.18
N MET A 8 -4.31 2.94 -11.33
CA MET A 8 -3.29 3.02 -12.38
C MET A 8 -2.07 2.22 -11.90
N THR A 9 -1.78 1.11 -12.57
CA THR A 9 -0.56 0.32 -12.33
C THR A 9 0.67 1.22 -12.54
N SER A 10 1.77 0.99 -11.80
CA SER A 10 3.02 1.75 -11.94
C SER A 10 3.53 1.81 -13.39
N GLU A 11 3.24 0.78 -14.17
CA GLU A 11 3.56 0.67 -15.59
C GLU A 11 2.71 1.62 -16.45
N ALA A 12 1.42 1.77 -16.13
CA ALA A 12 0.54 2.72 -16.79
C ALA A 12 0.97 4.17 -16.50
N LEU A 13 1.40 4.47 -15.27
CA LEU A 13 1.97 5.78 -14.91
C LEU A 13 3.28 6.07 -15.67
N GLN A 14 4.14 5.07 -15.84
CA GLN A 14 5.40 5.19 -16.55
C GLN A 14 5.15 5.47 -18.05
N ALA A 15 4.25 4.72 -18.68
CA ALA A 15 3.90 4.89 -20.08
C ALA A 15 3.23 6.25 -20.37
N MET A 16 2.46 6.81 -19.43
CA MET A 16 1.89 8.17 -19.56
C MET A 16 2.97 9.26 -19.54
N ARG A 17 4.04 9.08 -18.74
CA ARG A 17 5.20 9.99 -18.73
C ARG A 17 5.94 9.96 -20.06
N GLU A 18 6.10 8.77 -20.63
CA GLU A 18 6.77 8.57 -21.92
C GLU A 18 5.97 9.15 -23.09
N ARG A 19 4.63 9.14 -23.01
CA ARG A 19 3.74 9.76 -24.00
C ARG A 19 3.58 11.28 -23.86
N GLY A 20 4.25 11.92 -22.90
CA GLY A 20 4.16 13.36 -22.67
C GLY A 20 2.82 13.83 -22.10
N GLU A 21 1.97 12.91 -21.64
CA GLU A 21 0.67 13.17 -21.02
C GLU A 21 0.80 13.50 -19.51
N SER A 22 2.03 13.52 -19.01
CA SER A 22 2.35 13.90 -17.63
C SER A 22 2.24 15.42 -17.50
N GLN A 23 1.33 15.90 -16.64
CA GLN A 23 1.09 17.32 -16.35
C GLN A 23 2.30 18.09 -15.77
N SER A 24 3.46 17.44 -15.63
CA SER A 24 4.67 18.05 -15.10
C SER A 24 5.54 18.60 -16.25
N ASP A 25 5.48 19.91 -16.48
CA ASP A 25 6.41 20.62 -17.38
C ASP A 25 7.79 20.77 -16.71
N LEU A 26 8.62 19.73 -16.80
CA LEU A 26 9.97 19.72 -16.26
C LEU A 26 10.89 20.76 -16.94
N ALA A 27 10.59 21.14 -18.18
CA ALA A 27 11.37 22.13 -18.92
C ALA A 27 11.15 23.55 -18.37
N ARG A 28 9.96 23.83 -17.81
CA ARG A 28 9.70 25.05 -17.04
C ARG A 28 10.48 25.04 -15.72
N VAL A 29 10.38 23.97 -14.94
CA VAL A 29 11.06 23.83 -13.65
C VAL A 29 12.57 23.95 -13.77
N LYS A 30 13.15 23.34 -14.82
CA LYS A 30 14.60 23.41 -15.07
C LYS A 30 15.05 24.83 -15.44
N ARG A 31 14.27 25.56 -16.24
CA ARG A 31 14.54 26.98 -16.55
C ARG A 31 14.44 27.89 -15.33
N GLU A 32 13.45 27.67 -14.47
CA GLU A 32 13.30 28.43 -13.21
C GLU A 32 14.49 28.20 -12.27
N ALA A 33 14.99 26.96 -12.18
CA ALA A 33 16.19 26.64 -11.41
C ALA A 33 17.47 27.26 -11.99
N GLU A 34 17.61 27.29 -13.32
CA GLU A 34 18.77 27.89 -14.01
C GLU A 34 18.78 29.42 -13.94
N GLN A 35 17.62 30.08 -13.77
CA GLN A 35 17.51 31.53 -13.62
C GLN A 35 17.95 32.07 -12.25
N GLY A 36 18.42 31.22 -11.34
CA GLY A 36 19.04 31.63 -10.09
C GLY A 36 18.11 32.45 -9.18
N VAL A 37 16.80 32.21 -9.27
CA VAL A 37 15.84 32.75 -8.29
C VAL A 37 16.06 31.98 -7.00
N GLU A 38 17.03 32.46 -6.21
CA GLU A 38 17.23 31.98 -4.85
C GLU A 38 15.95 32.28 -4.06
N PRO A 39 15.35 31.29 -3.39
CA PRO A 39 14.25 31.57 -2.48
C PRO A 39 14.78 32.51 -1.40
N ASP A 40 14.15 33.68 -1.27
CA ASP A 40 14.25 34.54 -0.10
C ASP A 40 14.12 33.67 1.16
N SER A 41 15.26 33.37 1.76
CA SER A 41 15.36 32.65 3.03
C SER A 41 15.55 33.63 4.20
N SER A 42 15.31 34.93 3.97
CA SER A 42 15.50 36.00 4.96
C SER A 42 14.19 36.46 5.63
N GLY A 43 13.04 35.90 5.24
CA GLY A 43 11.77 36.18 5.90
C GLY A 43 11.59 35.39 7.20
N ASP A 44 11.24 36.11 8.27
CA ASP A 44 10.57 35.58 9.47
C ASP A 44 9.24 34.83 9.14
N ASP A 45 8.84 34.82 7.87
CA ASP A 45 7.70 34.08 7.29
C ASP A 45 8.03 32.63 6.89
N ALA A 46 9.25 32.15 7.14
CA ALA A 46 9.59 30.74 6.94
C ALA A 46 8.65 29.86 7.78
N PRO A 47 7.91 28.91 7.18
CA PRO A 47 6.94 28.14 7.94
C PRO A 47 7.67 27.34 9.00
N ASP A 48 7.20 27.40 10.24
CA ASP A 48 7.82 26.70 11.35
C ASP A 48 7.93 25.21 11.02
N LEU A 49 9.16 24.80 10.66
CA LEU A 49 9.49 23.44 10.28
C LEU A 49 9.16 22.47 11.43
N ALA A 50 9.20 22.93 12.68
CA ALA A 50 8.81 22.13 13.83
C ALA A 50 7.28 21.94 13.89
N ALA A 51 6.49 22.99 13.65
CA ALA A 51 5.03 22.90 13.53
C ALA A 51 4.61 21.98 12.37
N LEU A 52 5.24 22.11 11.20
CA LEU A 52 5.03 21.23 10.05
C LEU A 52 5.32 19.76 10.39
N ARG A 53 6.44 19.48 11.04
CA ARG A 53 6.80 18.11 11.48
C ARG A 53 5.79 17.56 12.49
N ARG A 54 5.28 18.40 13.39
CA ARG A 54 4.28 18.00 14.40
C ARG A 54 2.92 17.73 13.75
N ALA A 55 2.51 18.53 12.76
CA ALA A 55 1.29 18.33 11.98
C ALA A 55 1.36 17.07 11.10
N VAL A 56 2.53 16.76 10.52
CA VAL A 56 2.75 15.52 9.75
C VAL A 56 2.63 14.28 10.64
N ARG A 57 3.12 14.34 11.89
CA ARG A 57 2.97 13.23 12.86
C ARG A 57 1.52 12.93 13.24
N GLN A 58 0.61 13.90 13.14
CA GLN A 58 -0.82 13.70 13.40
C GLN A 58 -1.58 13.12 12.20
N ARG A 59 -1.02 13.17 10.98
CA ARG A 59 -1.60 12.53 9.79
C ARG A 59 -1.06 11.11 9.63
N GLY A 60 -1.50 10.24 10.52
CA GLY A 60 -1.33 8.78 10.38
C GLY A 60 -2.64 8.08 10.69
N ARG A 61 -2.96 7.01 9.94
CA ARG A 61 -4.04 6.08 10.35
C ARG A 61 -3.70 5.60 11.77
N PRO A 62 -4.64 5.65 12.72
CA PRO A 62 -4.39 5.20 14.09
C PRO A 62 -3.73 3.82 14.06
N LYS A 63 -2.68 3.67 14.88
CA LYS A 63 -1.99 2.38 15.05
C LYS A 63 -3.06 1.36 15.45
N LYS A 64 -3.29 0.39 14.59
CA LYS A 64 -4.19 -0.73 14.91
C LYS A 64 -3.55 -1.49 16.07
N ASP A 65 -4.23 -1.60 17.21
CA ASP A 65 -3.75 -2.36 18.38
C ASP A 65 -3.40 -3.81 18.03
N THR A 66 -4.03 -4.36 16.98
CA THR A 66 -3.73 -5.69 16.45
C THR A 66 -3.38 -5.59 14.96
N SER A 67 -2.08 -5.58 14.66
CA SER A 67 -1.59 -5.69 13.28
C SER A 67 -1.57 -7.15 12.84
N LYS A 68 -1.97 -7.42 11.59
CA LYS A 68 -1.72 -8.73 10.97
C LYS A 68 -0.22 -8.97 10.88
N LEU A 69 0.23 -10.17 11.25
CA LEU A 69 1.63 -10.58 11.14
C LEU A 69 1.88 -11.08 9.71
N GLN A 70 2.93 -10.58 9.08
CA GLN A 70 3.39 -11.10 7.79
C GLN A 70 4.25 -12.35 8.05
N VAL A 71 3.78 -13.50 7.56
CA VAL A 71 4.49 -14.77 7.65
C VAL A 71 4.69 -15.36 6.25
N THR A 72 5.83 -15.99 6.02
CA THR A 72 6.11 -16.71 4.77
C THR A 72 5.70 -18.17 4.93
N VAL A 73 4.59 -18.57 4.32
CA VAL A 73 4.02 -19.92 4.40
C VAL A 73 3.83 -20.49 3.00
N ARG A 74 4.06 -21.79 2.82
CA ARG A 74 3.77 -22.51 1.59
C ARG A 74 2.41 -23.20 1.70
N TYR A 75 1.56 -22.98 0.70
CA TYR A 75 0.24 -23.60 0.60
C TYR A 75 0.19 -24.52 -0.62
N SER A 76 -0.73 -25.49 -0.60
CA SER A 76 -1.02 -26.31 -1.78
C SER A 76 -1.52 -25.44 -2.93
N PRO A 77 -1.09 -25.70 -4.18
CA PRO A 77 -1.39 -24.83 -5.32
C PRO A 77 -2.88 -24.76 -5.66
N ASP A 78 -3.62 -25.84 -5.45
CA ASP A 78 -5.06 -25.94 -5.66
C ASP A 78 -5.85 -25.03 -4.69
N VAL A 79 -5.42 -24.97 -3.42
CA VAL A 79 -6.03 -24.10 -2.40
C VAL A 79 -5.88 -22.64 -2.81
N ILE A 80 -4.65 -22.23 -3.17
CA ILE A 80 -4.39 -20.85 -3.59
C ILE A 80 -5.13 -20.50 -4.88
N ALA A 81 -5.21 -21.43 -5.84
CA ALA A 81 -5.94 -21.20 -7.09
C ALA A 81 -7.42 -20.91 -6.84
N ARG A 82 -8.07 -21.70 -5.97
CA ARG A 82 -9.48 -21.50 -5.59
C ARG A 82 -9.71 -20.13 -4.95
N PHE A 83 -8.85 -19.73 -4.00
CA PHE A 83 -9.00 -18.41 -3.39
C PHE A 83 -8.71 -17.28 -4.37
N ARG A 84 -7.65 -17.37 -5.20
CA ARG A 84 -7.34 -16.34 -6.20
C ARG A 84 -8.47 -16.13 -7.22
N ALA A 85 -9.17 -17.20 -7.60
CA ALA A 85 -10.32 -17.12 -8.50
C ALA A 85 -11.46 -16.26 -7.94
N THR A 86 -11.52 -16.04 -6.62
CA THR A 86 -12.51 -15.14 -6.00
C THR A 86 -12.24 -13.65 -6.26
N GLY A 87 -11.10 -13.30 -6.87
CA GLY A 87 -10.76 -11.93 -7.26
C GLY A 87 -10.07 -11.12 -6.16
N PRO A 88 -10.08 -9.76 -6.26
CA PRO A 88 -9.42 -8.88 -5.30
C PRO A 88 -9.86 -9.14 -3.85
N GLY A 89 -8.92 -9.07 -2.91
CA GLY A 89 -9.19 -9.35 -1.50
C GLY A 89 -9.23 -10.83 -1.12
N TRP A 90 -8.83 -11.74 -2.01
CA TRP A 90 -8.81 -13.18 -1.73
C TRP A 90 -7.99 -13.56 -0.49
N GLN A 91 -6.91 -12.84 -0.18
CA GLN A 91 -6.13 -13.08 1.04
C GLN A 91 -6.94 -12.78 2.32
N SER A 92 -7.75 -11.73 2.30
CA SER A 92 -8.65 -11.40 3.42
C SER A 92 -9.77 -12.43 3.56
N ARG A 93 -10.30 -12.95 2.44
CA ARG A 93 -11.27 -14.06 2.47
C ARG A 93 -10.67 -15.36 3.00
N MET A 94 -9.43 -15.67 2.62
CA MET A 94 -8.70 -16.83 3.13
C MET A 94 -8.45 -16.71 4.65
N ASP A 95 -8.03 -15.53 5.12
CA ASP A 95 -7.86 -15.23 6.55
C ASP A 95 -9.18 -15.36 7.34
N ALA A 96 -10.31 -14.92 6.77
CA ALA A 96 -11.63 -15.09 7.38
C ALA A 96 -12.04 -16.57 7.46
N ALA A 97 -11.87 -17.32 6.36
CA ALA A 97 -12.18 -18.76 6.33
C ALA A 97 -11.34 -19.56 7.33
N LEU A 98 -10.05 -19.21 7.48
CA LEU A 98 -9.18 -19.83 8.48
C LEU A 98 -9.63 -19.51 9.92
N ARG A 99 -10.13 -18.30 10.17
CA ARG A 99 -10.68 -17.94 11.50
C ARG A 99 -11.95 -18.74 11.81
N GLU A 100 -12.91 -18.74 10.88
CA GLU A 100 -14.16 -19.48 11.03
C GLU A 100 -13.89 -20.98 11.25
N TRP A 101 -12.97 -21.55 10.47
CA TRP A 101 -12.59 -22.95 10.64
C TRP A 101 -12.00 -23.25 12.04
N LEU A 102 -11.23 -22.32 12.63
CA LEU A 102 -10.66 -22.48 13.97
C LEU A 102 -11.69 -22.37 15.11
N GLU A 103 -12.89 -21.85 14.86
CA GLU A 103 -13.96 -21.84 15.87
C GLU A 103 -14.49 -23.25 16.13
N ASP A 104 -14.56 -24.08 15.08
CA ASP A 104 -15.12 -25.43 15.13
C ASP A 104 -14.06 -26.55 15.16
N HIS A 105 -12.78 -26.25 14.89
CA HIS A 105 -11.74 -27.27 14.71
C HIS A 105 -10.48 -26.96 15.53
N ASP A 106 -9.96 -27.98 16.21
CA ASP A 106 -8.64 -27.91 16.86
C ASP A 106 -7.55 -28.34 15.86
N PRO A 107 -6.63 -27.45 15.44
CA PRO A 107 -5.57 -27.80 14.49
C PRO A 107 -4.64 -28.91 15.00
N ARG A 108 -4.57 -29.16 16.32
CA ARG A 108 -3.78 -30.26 16.90
C ARG A 108 -4.29 -31.64 16.50
N GLN A 109 -5.56 -31.76 16.08
CA GLN A 109 -6.12 -33.03 15.64
C GLN A 109 -5.39 -33.62 14.42
N PHE A 110 -4.77 -32.76 13.59
CA PHE A 110 -4.01 -33.18 12.41
C PHE A 110 -2.55 -33.57 12.72
N LEU A 111 -2.08 -33.35 13.95
CA LEU A 111 -0.75 -33.77 14.41
C LEU A 111 -0.68 -35.28 14.75
N SER A 112 -1.79 -36.01 14.62
CA SER A 112 -1.94 -37.41 15.09
C SER A 112 -1.51 -38.51 14.10
N LYS A 113 -0.94 -38.18 12.93
CA LYS A 113 -0.48 -39.18 11.95
C LYS A 113 1.03 -39.40 11.88
N ALA A 114 1.81 -38.83 12.80
CA ALA A 114 3.15 -39.36 13.07
C ALA A 114 2.99 -40.61 13.95
N ARG A 115 2.81 -41.77 13.30
CA ARG A 115 2.90 -43.11 13.93
C ARG A 115 4.34 -43.34 14.46
N PRO A 116 4.54 -44.26 15.43
CA PRO A 116 5.65 -44.32 16.39
C PRO A 116 7.03 -44.47 15.77
#